data_AF-A0A6C0JSV4-F1
#
_entry.id   AF-A0A6C0JSV4-F1
#
_cell.length_a   1.000
_cell.length_b   1.000
_cell.length_c   1.000
_cell.angle_alpha   90.00
_cell.angle_beta   90.00
_cell.angle_gamma   90.00
#
_symmetry.space_group_name_H-M   'P 1'
#
loop_
_entity.id
_entity.type
_entity.pdbx_description
1 polymer ?
#
loop_
_entity_poly.entity_id
_entity_poly.type
_entity_poly.pdbx_seq_one_letter_code
_entity_poly.pdbx_strand_id
1 'polypeptide(L)' 'MLDKKTFDAFLAREKVLKEELQSISQVIEELRKLCEHDWHEGVSGHNDTMHTCKICSKIEFF' A
#
# COMPACT_ATOMS: atom_id res chain seq x y z
N MET A 1 0.62 1.18 -38.04
CA MET A 1 1.05 2.15 -37.01
C MET A 1 -0.19 2.67 -36.32
N LEU A 2 -0.17 2.78 -34.98
CA LEU A 2 -1.20 3.51 -34.25
C LEU A 2 -1.18 4.98 -34.70
N ASP A 3 -2.34 5.57 -34.94
CA ASP A 3 -2.40 6.99 -35.25
C ASP A 3 -2.06 7.82 -34.01
N LYS A 4 -1.51 9.01 -34.25
CA LYS A 4 -1.00 9.89 -33.19
C LYS A 4 -2.07 10.22 -32.14
N LYS A 5 -3.34 10.40 -32.53
CA LYS A 5 -4.41 10.75 -31.58
C LYS A 5 -4.69 9.60 -30.63
N THR A 6 -4.71 8.37 -31.14
CA THR A 6 -4.90 7.17 -30.31
C THR A 6 -3.73 7.00 -29.33
N PHE A 7 -2.49 7.25 -29.77
CA PHE A 7 -1.33 7.20 -28.87
C PHE A 7 -1.37 8.29 -27.79
N ASP A 8 -1.69 9.53 -28.17
CA ASP A 8 -1.81 10.65 -27.23
C ASP A 8 -2.93 10.40 -26.19
N ALA A 9 -4.02 9.75 -26.59
CA ALA A 9 -5.10 9.36 -25.68
C ALA A 9 -4.65 8.31 -24.65
N PHE A 10 -3.80 7.35 -25.05
CA PHE A 10 -3.23 6.38 -24.11
C PHE A 10 -2.30 7.06 -23.09
N LEU A 11 -1.45 7.99 -23.52
CA LEU A 11 -0.58 8.75 -22.61
C LEU A 11 -1.39 9.59 -21.62
N ALA A 12 -2.47 10.24 -22.08
CA ALA A 12 -3.36 10.99 -21.21
C ALA A 12 -4.01 10.07 -20.16
N ARG A 13 -4.46 8.88 -20.55
CA ARG A 13 -5.06 7.91 -19.64
C ARG A 13 -4.04 7.33 -18.66
N GLU A 14 -2.83 7.04 -19.11
CA GLU A 14 -1.74 6.59 -18.25
C GLU A 14 -1.43 7.62 -17.17
N LYS A 15 -1.40 8.91 -17.54
CA LYS A 15 -1.20 10.01 -16.59
C LYS A 15 -2.29 10.05 -15.51
N VAL A 16 -3.56 9.98 -15.91
CA VAL A 16 -4.69 9.98 -14.97
C VAL A 16 -4.59 8.78 -14.00
N LEU A 17 -4.30 7.58 -14.52
CA LEU A 17 -4.16 6.40 -13.68
C LEU A 17 -3.02 6.51 -12.67
N LYS A 18 -1.90 7.16 -13.03
CA LYS A 18 -0.79 7.43 -12.10
C LYS A 18 -1.20 8.41 -11.00
N GLU A 19 -1.95 9.45 -11.34
CA GLU A 19 -2.48 10.43 -10.37
C GLU A 19 -3.48 9.76 -9.41
N GLU A 20 -4.39 8.92 -9.92
CA GLU A 20 -5.34 8.15 -9.10
C GLU A 20 -4.62 7.17 -8.17
N LEU A 21 -3.61 6.44 -8.67
CA LEU A 21 -2.83 5.51 -7.86
C LEU A 21 -2.09 6.25 -6.71
N GLN A 22 -1.55 7.43 -6.99
CA GLN A 22 -0.91 8.27 -5.98
C GLN A 22 -1.91 8.72 -4.92
N SER A 23 -3.12 9.14 -5.32
CA SER A 23 -4.19 9.51 -4.39
C SER A 23 -4.61 8.33 -3.50
N ILE A 24 -4.79 7.14 -4.07
CA ILE A 24 -5.14 5.94 -3.31
C ILE A 24 -4.04 5.61 -2.30
N SER A 25 -2.78 5.72 -2.71
CA SER A 25 -1.63 5.46 -1.84
C SER A 25 -1.59 6.42 -0.64
N GLN A 26 -1.93 7.70 -0.85
CA GLN A 26 -2.03 8.68 0.24
C GLN A 26 -3.17 8.34 1.20
N VAL A 27 -4.34 7.95 0.69
CA VAL A 27 -5.47 7.54 1.54
C VAL A 27 -5.11 6.32 2.40
N ILE A 28 -4.46 5.32 1.82
CA ILE A 28 -3.99 4.15 2.56
C ILE A 28 -3.04 4.57 3.69
N GLU A 29 -2.12 5.49 3.42
CA GLU A 29 -1.16 5.97 4.42
C GLU A 29 -1.83 6.76 5.56
N GLU A 30 -2.84 7.58 5.27
CA GLU A 30 -3.62 8.24 6.33
C GLU A 30 -4.42 7.23 7.16
N LEU A 31 -5.03 6.23 6.53
CA LEU A 31 -5.75 5.17 7.25
C LEU A 31 -4.83 4.34 8.14
N ARG A 32 -3.57 4.11 7.72
CA ARG A 32 -2.57 3.42 8.54
C ARG A 32 -2.26 4.15 9.84
N LYS A 33 -2.32 5.48 9.87
CA LYS A 33 -2.10 6.27 11.09
C LYS A 33 -3.21 6.10 12.12
N LEU A 34 -4.41 5.75 11.67
CA LEU A 34 -5.56 5.46 12.53
C LEU A 34 -5.57 4.02 13.06
N CYS A 35 -4.54 3.24 12.76
CA CYS A 35 -4.47 1.86 13.17
C CYS A 35 -4.26 1.73 14.69
N GLU A 36 -5.23 1.12 15.38
CA GLU A 36 -5.12 0.72 16.80
C GLU A 36 -4.56 -0.71 16.98
N HIS A 37 -4.00 -1.25 15.89
CA HIS A 37 -3.35 -2.55 15.67
C HIS A 37 -4.22 -3.82 15.74
N ASP A 38 -4.38 -4.45 14.58
CA ASP A 38 -4.79 -5.86 14.41
C ASP A 38 -3.53 -6.69 14.11
N TRP A 39 -3.11 -7.49 15.09
CA TRP A 39 -1.85 -8.24 15.08
C TRP A 39 -2.01 -9.61 14.40
N HIS A 40 -0.96 -10.06 13.71
CA HIS A 40 -0.77 -11.47 13.38
C HIS A 40 0.51 -11.99 14.04
N GLU A 41 0.41 -13.18 14.60
CA GLU A 41 1.54 -13.88 15.20
C GLU A 41 2.41 -14.51 14.11
N GLY A 42 3.69 -14.19 14.14
CA GLY A 42 4.76 -14.90 13.45
C GLY A 42 5.58 -15.67 14.48
N VAL A 43 5.86 -16.94 14.22
CA VAL A 43 6.71 -17.75 15.10
C VAL A 43 8.16 -17.31 14.89
N SER A 44 8.75 -16.67 15.89
CA SER A 44 10.19 -16.37 15.93
C SER A 44 10.91 -17.50 16.70
N GLY A 45 12.12 -17.87 16.29
CA GLY A 45 12.85 -19.03 16.81
C GLY A 45 13.48 -18.85 18.20
N HIS A 46 13.22 -17.74 18.87
CA HIS A 46 13.63 -17.44 20.23
C HIS A 46 12.36 -17.18 21.06
N ASN A 47 12.42 -17.31 22.38
CA ASN A 47 11.26 -17.35 23.29
C ASN A 47 10.29 -16.14 23.28
N ASP A 48 10.40 -15.21 22.32
CA ASP A 48 9.55 -14.05 22.12
C ASP A 48 8.65 -14.26 20.89
N THR A 49 7.35 -13.99 21.03
CA THR A 49 6.41 -14.06 19.89
C THR A 49 6.51 -12.77 19.09
N MET A 50 6.71 -12.88 17.77
CA MET A 50 6.76 -11.70 16.90
C MET A 50 5.35 -11.37 16.42
N HIS A 51 4.85 -10.19 16.73
CA HIS A 51 3.54 -9.71 16.27
C HIS A 51 3.75 -8.64 15.21
N THR A 52 3.19 -8.86 14.02
CA THR A 52 3.21 -7.86 12.96
C THR A 52 1.79 -7.34 12.71
N CYS A 53 1.61 -6.03 12.62
CA CYS A 53 0.29 -5.45 12.36
C CYS A 53 -0.06 -5.63 10.88
N LYS A 54 -1.23 -6.20 10.57
CA LYS A 54 -1.67 -6.42 9.18
C LYS A 54 -1.92 -5.12 8.40
N ILE A 55 -2.13 -4.02 9.11
CA ILE A 55 -2.58 -2.75 8.55
C ILE A 55 -1.40 -1.79 8.35
N CYS A 56 -0.60 -1.56 9.41
CA CYS A 56 0.52 -0.63 9.38
C CYS A 56 1.91 -1.31 9.30
N SER A 57 1.97 -2.64 9.30
CA SER A 57 3.22 -3.42 9.27
C SER A 57 4.18 -3.16 10.43
N LYS A 58 3.71 -2.52 11.52
CA LYS A 58 4.49 -2.39 12.77
C LYS A 58 4.81 -3.78 13.30
N ILE A 59 6.00 -3.96 13.88
CA ILE A 59 6.45 -5.22 14.49
C ILE A 59 6.68 -4.97 15.98
N GLU A 60 6.11 -5.82 16.84
CA GLU A 60 6.32 -5.83 18.29
C GLU A 60 6.66 -7.25 18.76
N PHE A 61 7.43 -7.35 19.85
CA PHE A 61 7.81 -8.61 20.48
C PHE A 61 7.18 -8.63 21.87
N PHE A 62 6.47 -9.71 22.19
CA PHE A 62 5.79 -9.92 23.48
C PHE A 62 6.25 -11.23 24.14
#